data_AF-A0A1X6NK05-F1
#
_entry.id   AF-A0A1X6NK05-F1
#
_cell.length_a   1.000
_cell.length_b   1.000
_cell.length_c   1.000
_cell.angle_alpha   90.00
_cell.angle_beta   90.00
_cell.angle_gamma   90.00
#
_symmetry.space_group_name_H-M   'P 1'
#
loop_
_entity.id
_entity.type
_entity.pdbx_description
1 polymer ?
#
loop_
_entity_poly.entity_id
_entity_poly.type
_entity_poly.pdbx_seq_one_letter_code
_entity_poly.pdbx_strand_id
1 'polypeptide(L)'
;MSKFLDYLTYPYMIDNLVLLITGTVHGRDISELIDKCHPLGLFDSMASLCIASTPEELYREIIVDTPLAPYFVECVSLDDLTDVNIEIIRNSLYKAYFADFNTFCNRMGGETAELMSQALAFEADRRAINITLNSFGTELSRDERSKLYPSIGLLVPEGTMRLQRADDSTAVGAAIEPYSVYRRLFQAAADNPEKSLEDAFFENEVALCKEMFEHLFNYAIFYAWLRLKEQEVRNVVWISECISQKQKRRINNFVPIF
;
A
#
# COMPACT_ATOMS: atom_id res chain seq x y z
N MET A 1 21.56 -6.58 -3.34
CA MET A 1 20.82 -7.22 -2.24
C MET A 1 20.41 -6.21 -1.16
N SER A 2 21.33 -5.45 -0.53
CA SER A 2 20.96 -4.42 0.48
C SER A 2 19.87 -3.47 -0.02
N LYS A 3 20.10 -2.83 -1.17
CA LYS A 3 19.12 -1.91 -1.79
C LYS A 3 17.74 -2.52 -2.00
N PHE A 4 17.64 -3.81 -2.35
CA PHE A 4 16.34 -4.45 -2.55
C PHE A 4 15.57 -4.56 -1.24
N LEU A 5 16.26 -4.94 -0.16
CA LEU A 5 15.67 -5.00 1.18
C LEU A 5 15.30 -3.60 1.68
N ASP A 6 16.10 -2.58 1.36
CA ASP A 6 15.77 -1.18 1.69
C ASP A 6 14.44 -0.78 1.03
N TYR A 7 14.23 -1.09 -0.26
CA TYR A 7 12.94 -0.85 -0.93
C TYR A 7 11.76 -1.55 -0.23
N LEU A 8 11.97 -2.74 0.35
CA LEU A 8 10.91 -3.42 1.13
C LEU A 8 10.52 -2.65 2.40
N THR A 9 11.42 -1.82 2.95
CA THR A 9 11.15 -1.02 4.15
C THR A 9 10.41 0.29 3.85
N TYR A 10 10.50 0.80 2.62
CA TYR A 10 9.96 2.10 2.25
C TYR A 10 8.44 2.25 2.43
N PRO A 11 7.58 1.23 2.17
CA PRO A 11 6.16 1.30 2.51
C PRO A 11 5.91 1.66 3.99
N TYR A 12 6.62 1.00 4.91
CA TYR A 12 6.48 1.26 6.34
C TYR A 12 7.04 2.63 6.72
N MET A 13 8.11 3.09 6.06
CA MET A 13 8.62 4.45 6.25
C MET A 13 7.59 5.48 5.80
N ILE A 14 6.92 5.29 4.65
CA ILE A 14 5.86 6.17 4.17
C ILE A 14 4.71 6.23 5.19
N ASP A 15 4.25 5.08 5.68
CA ASP A 15 3.16 5.04 6.66
C ASP A 15 3.54 5.69 7.99
N ASN A 16 4.78 5.47 8.46
CA ASN A 16 5.30 6.14 9.65
C ASN A 16 5.35 7.67 9.44
N LEU A 17 5.89 8.14 8.31
CA LEU A 17 5.95 9.58 8.02
C LEU A 17 4.56 10.21 7.97
N VAL A 18 3.60 9.53 7.34
CA VAL A 18 2.21 9.98 7.29
C VAL A 18 1.61 10.06 8.70
N LEU A 19 1.88 9.07 9.56
CA LEU A 19 1.45 9.08 10.95
C LEU A 19 2.05 10.26 11.73
N LEU A 20 3.35 10.55 11.53
CA LEU A 20 4.05 11.66 12.17
C LEU A 20 3.49 13.01 11.72
N ILE A 21 3.34 13.23 10.40
CA ILE A 21 2.75 14.46 9.84
C ILE A 21 1.35 14.68 10.42
N THR A 22 0.50 13.63 10.45
CA THR A 22 -0.84 13.71 11.05
C THR A 22 -0.77 14.13 12.52
N GLY A 23 0.17 13.55 13.26
CA GLY A 23 0.41 13.89 14.66
C GLY A 23 0.76 15.36 14.88
N THR A 24 1.71 15.87 14.10
CA THR A 24 2.17 17.27 14.16
C THR A 24 1.06 18.24 13.79
N VAL A 25 0.27 17.96 12.74
CA VAL A 25 -0.89 18.79 12.34
C VAL A 25 -1.91 18.90 13.47
N HIS A 26 -2.12 17.83 14.23
CA HIS A 26 -3.03 17.81 15.37
C HIS A 26 -2.39 18.28 16.69
N GLY A 27 -1.13 18.73 16.68
CA GLY A 27 -0.42 19.21 17.86
C GLY A 27 -0.10 18.12 18.91
N ARG A 28 0.03 16.86 18.49
CA ARG A 28 0.49 15.77 19.36
C ARG A 28 2.01 15.76 19.46
N ASP A 29 2.51 15.34 20.62
CA ASP A 29 3.94 15.13 20.82
C ASP A 29 4.43 13.94 19.96
N ILE A 30 5.48 14.18 19.17
CA ILE A 30 6.07 13.20 18.27
C ILE A 30 6.66 12.02 19.06
N SER A 31 7.15 12.26 20.27
CA SER A 31 7.72 11.21 21.13
C SER A 31 6.72 10.10 21.45
N GLU A 32 5.43 10.44 21.65
CA GLU A 32 4.36 9.46 21.88
C GLU A 32 3.96 8.69 20.62
N LEU A 33 4.27 9.23 19.43
CA LEU A 33 3.94 8.63 18.14
C LEU A 33 4.99 7.63 17.67
N ILE A 34 6.24 7.76 18.13
CA ILE A 34 7.32 6.82 17.81
C ILE A 34 6.96 5.41 18.29
N ASP A 35 6.39 5.29 19.49
CA ASP A 35 5.98 3.98 20.03
C ASP A 35 4.88 3.30 19.20
N LYS A 36 4.19 4.05 18.34
CA LYS A 36 3.15 3.56 17.43
C LYS A 36 3.67 3.35 16.00
N CYS A 37 4.90 3.73 15.71
CA CYS A 37 5.51 3.54 14.39
C CYS A 37 5.83 2.07 14.15
N HIS A 38 5.74 1.64 12.90
CA HIS A 38 6.12 0.31 12.49
C HIS A 38 7.65 0.15 12.55
N PRO A 39 8.19 -0.90 13.22
CA PRO A 39 9.63 -1.03 13.48
C PRO A 39 10.46 -1.18 12.21
N LEU A 40 9.92 -1.77 11.13
CA LEU A 40 10.62 -1.89 9.85
C LEU A 40 10.76 -0.56 9.11
N GLY A 41 9.97 0.45 9.47
CA GLY A 41 10.01 1.79 8.88
C GLY A 41 10.74 2.81 9.75
N LEU A 42 11.47 2.38 10.77
CA LEU A 42 12.29 3.27 11.60
C LEU A 42 13.61 3.59 10.88
N PHE A 43 14.09 4.81 11.05
CA PHE A 43 15.37 5.27 10.52
C PHE A 43 16.13 6.06 11.58
N ASP A 44 17.45 6.15 11.43
CA ASP A 44 18.35 6.71 12.44
C ASP A 44 18.03 8.17 12.80
N SER A 45 17.49 8.93 11.85
CA SER A 45 17.07 10.32 12.00
C SER A 45 15.68 10.49 12.64
N MET A 46 15.09 9.45 13.24
CA MET A 46 13.82 9.61 13.99
C MET A 46 13.97 10.61 15.15
N ALA A 47 15.17 10.72 15.74
CA ALA A 47 15.43 11.67 16.81
C ALA A 47 15.43 13.15 16.35
N SER A 48 15.85 13.45 15.11
CA SER A 48 15.78 14.82 14.58
C SER A 48 14.34 15.22 14.29
N LEU A 49 13.51 14.29 13.82
CA LEU A 49 12.09 14.54 13.60
C LEU A 49 11.32 14.84 14.88
N CYS A 50 11.74 14.31 16.03
CA CYS A 50 11.13 14.62 17.34
C CYS A 50 11.26 16.09 17.74
N ILE A 51 12.22 16.80 17.16
CA ILE A 51 12.50 18.21 17.48
C ILE A 51 11.58 19.12 16.66
N ALA A 52 11.13 18.66 15.49
CA ALA A 52 10.25 19.43 14.61
C ALA A 52 8.89 19.64 15.27
N SER A 53 8.52 20.89 15.51
CA SER A 53 7.23 21.25 16.12
C SER A 53 6.23 21.77 15.10
N THR A 54 6.70 22.04 13.88
CA THR A 54 5.89 22.57 12.78
C THR A 54 5.93 21.63 11.57
N PRO A 55 4.85 21.53 10.78
CA PRO A 55 4.84 20.72 9.55
C PRO A 55 5.95 21.12 8.57
N GLU A 56 6.32 22.40 8.51
CA GLU A 56 7.37 22.91 7.63
C GLU A 56 8.77 22.49 8.08
N GLU A 57 9.04 22.46 9.38
CA GLU A 57 10.28 21.87 9.93
C GLU A 57 10.34 20.38 9.62
N LEU A 58 9.23 19.66 9.85
CA LEU A 58 9.15 18.23 9.59
C LEU A 58 9.43 17.92 8.12
N TYR A 59 8.85 18.70 7.19
CA TYR A 59 9.11 18.55 5.76
C TYR A 59 10.58 18.75 5.39
N ARG A 60 11.25 19.75 5.98
CA ARG A 60 12.68 19.99 5.74
C ARG A 60 13.54 18.84 6.24
N GLU A 61 13.30 18.36 7.45
CA GLU A 61 14.04 17.22 8.01
C GLU A 61 13.83 15.96 7.18
N ILE A 62 12.59 15.69 6.73
CA ILE A 62 12.29 14.55 5.85
C ILE A 62 13.11 14.61 4.55
N ILE A 63 13.22 15.77 3.92
CA ILE A 63 13.97 15.92 2.66
C ILE A 63 15.47 15.71 2.85
N VAL A 64 16.03 16.12 3.99
CA VAL A 64 17.48 16.06 4.22
C VAL A 64 17.91 14.65 4.60
N ASP A 65 17.12 13.98 5.45
CA ASP A 65 17.58 12.80 6.17
C ASP A 65 16.91 11.48 5.75
N THR A 66 15.91 11.50 4.85
CA THR A 66 15.19 10.29 4.46
C THR A 66 15.44 9.89 3.00
N PRO A 67 15.51 8.58 2.69
CA PRO A 67 15.58 8.10 1.30
C PRO A 67 14.29 8.37 0.51
N LEU A 68 13.23 8.83 1.17
CA LEU A 68 11.95 9.22 0.57
C LEU A 68 11.94 10.65 0.04
N ALA A 69 13.01 11.42 0.27
CA ALA A 69 13.15 12.80 -0.21
C ALA A 69 12.82 12.99 -1.71
N PRO A 70 13.26 12.12 -2.65
CA PRO A 70 12.91 12.27 -4.06
C PRO A 70 11.40 12.23 -4.31
N TYR A 71 10.67 11.42 -3.54
CA TYR A 71 9.22 11.29 -3.68
C TYR A 71 8.48 12.50 -3.10
N PHE A 72 8.98 13.06 -2.00
CA PHE A 72 8.40 14.25 -1.37
C PHE A 72 8.54 15.50 -2.25
N VAL A 73 9.73 15.73 -2.82
CA VAL A 73 10.01 16.92 -3.64
C VAL A 73 9.13 16.96 -4.90
N GLU A 74 8.85 15.80 -5.50
CA GLU A 74 8.04 15.73 -6.71
C GLU A 74 6.53 15.81 -6.43
N CYS A 75 6.07 15.38 -5.25
CA CYS A 75 4.65 15.11 -5.00
C CYS A 75 3.98 15.99 -3.94
N VAL A 76 4.72 16.64 -3.04
CA VAL A 76 4.16 17.32 -1.86
C VAL A 76 4.66 18.74 -1.80
N SER A 77 3.76 19.73 -1.77
CA SER A 77 4.12 21.10 -1.42
C SER A 77 3.87 21.37 0.07
N LEU A 78 4.52 22.39 0.63
CA LEU A 78 4.33 22.79 2.03
C LEU A 78 2.88 23.18 2.34
N ASP A 79 2.20 23.79 1.36
CA ASP A 79 0.81 24.20 1.48
C ASP A 79 -0.16 23.00 1.51
N ASP A 80 0.31 21.80 1.12
CA ASP A 80 -0.48 20.58 1.10
C ASP A 80 -0.52 19.87 2.46
N LEU A 81 0.17 20.35 3.50
CA LEU A 81 0.24 19.68 4.82
C LEU A 81 -1.02 19.96 5.68
N THR A 82 -2.18 19.52 5.22
CA THR A 82 -3.48 19.60 5.93
C THR A 82 -4.16 18.23 6.03
N ASP A 83 -5.07 18.04 6.99
CA ASP A 83 -5.75 16.75 7.24
C ASP A 83 -6.43 16.14 6.01
N VAL A 84 -7.03 16.98 5.15
CA VAL A 84 -7.70 16.53 3.91
C VAL A 84 -6.68 15.96 2.90
N ASN A 85 -5.45 16.44 2.96
CA ASN A 85 -4.39 16.11 2.03
C ASN A 85 -3.49 14.96 2.51
N ILE A 86 -3.59 14.51 3.76
CA ILE A 86 -2.68 13.48 4.30
C ILE A 86 -2.82 12.15 3.54
N GLU A 87 -4.04 11.72 3.25
CA GLU A 87 -4.27 10.51 2.44
C GLU A 87 -3.86 10.71 0.98
N ILE A 88 -3.97 11.95 0.45
CA ILE A 88 -3.51 12.32 -0.89
C ILE A 88 -1.97 12.23 -0.95
N ILE A 89 -1.28 12.73 0.07
CA ILE A 89 0.17 12.63 0.25
C ILE A 89 0.58 11.16 0.31
N ARG A 90 -0.08 10.36 1.17
CA ARG A 90 0.18 8.91 1.27
C ARG A 90 0.10 8.25 -0.11
N ASN A 91 -1.02 8.43 -0.81
CA ASN A 91 -1.22 7.80 -2.12
C ASN A 91 -0.22 8.27 -3.18
N SER A 92 0.15 9.56 -3.17
CA SER A 92 1.14 10.13 -4.09
C SER A 92 2.55 9.57 -3.83
N LEU A 93 2.97 9.46 -2.56
CA LEU A 93 4.24 8.84 -2.19
C LEU A 93 4.31 7.38 -2.61
N TYR A 94 3.22 6.63 -2.41
CA TYR A 94 3.16 5.24 -2.83
C TYR A 94 3.17 5.08 -4.35
N LYS A 95 2.53 5.99 -5.10
CA LYS A 95 2.62 6.03 -6.55
C LYS A 95 4.07 6.19 -7.02
N ALA A 96 4.81 7.15 -6.45
CA ALA A 96 6.22 7.37 -6.78
C ALA A 96 7.08 6.14 -6.40
N TYR A 97 6.86 5.58 -5.21
CA TYR A 97 7.52 4.36 -4.75
C TYR A 97 7.33 3.17 -5.69
N PHE A 98 6.09 2.90 -6.14
CA PHE A 98 5.83 1.78 -7.05
C PHE A 98 6.53 1.96 -8.38
N ALA A 99 6.56 3.18 -8.93
CA ALA A 99 7.25 3.48 -10.18
C ALA A 99 8.77 3.29 -10.06
N ASP A 100 9.37 3.79 -8.98
CA ASP A 100 10.81 3.64 -8.75
C ASP A 100 11.19 2.19 -8.45
N PHE A 101 10.45 1.50 -7.59
CA PHE A 101 10.74 0.11 -7.24
C PHE A 101 10.58 -0.82 -8.45
N ASN A 102 9.56 -0.63 -9.28
CA ASN A 102 9.42 -1.39 -10.52
C ASN A 102 10.57 -1.10 -11.50
N THR A 103 11.02 0.16 -11.60
CA THR A 103 12.19 0.53 -12.42
C THR A 103 13.46 -0.14 -11.89
N PHE A 104 13.64 -0.18 -10.58
CA PHE A 104 14.76 -0.87 -9.93
C PHE A 104 14.73 -2.39 -10.21
N CYS A 105 13.58 -3.04 -10.06
CA CYS A 105 13.41 -4.47 -10.37
C CYS A 105 13.72 -4.77 -11.83
N ASN A 106 13.21 -3.95 -12.77
CA ASN A 106 13.49 -4.12 -14.20
C ASN A 106 14.97 -3.93 -14.55
N ARG A 107 15.68 -3.04 -13.85
CA ARG A 107 17.14 -2.89 -14.02
C ARG A 107 17.93 -4.10 -13.53
N MET A 108 17.45 -4.80 -12.51
CA MET A 108 18.08 -6.05 -12.04
C MET A 108 17.90 -7.20 -13.04
N GLY A 109 16.77 -7.22 -13.75
CA GLY A 109 16.46 -8.22 -14.76
C GLY A 109 16.28 -9.64 -14.21
N GLY A 110 16.15 -10.61 -15.13
CA GLY A 110 15.95 -12.02 -14.82
C GLY A 110 14.60 -12.33 -14.17
N GLU A 111 14.49 -13.49 -13.53
CA GLU A 111 13.25 -13.95 -12.89
C GLU A 111 12.78 -13.01 -11.77
N THR A 112 13.71 -12.33 -11.10
CA THR A 112 13.36 -11.33 -10.07
C THR A 112 12.53 -10.21 -10.64
N ALA A 113 12.87 -9.71 -11.84
CA ALA A 113 12.13 -8.63 -12.47
C ALA A 113 10.71 -9.06 -12.84
N GLU A 114 10.55 -10.22 -13.47
CA GLU A 114 9.26 -10.73 -13.90
C GLU A 114 8.31 -10.97 -12.71
N LEU A 115 8.78 -11.66 -11.66
CA LEU A 115 8.00 -11.95 -10.47
C LEU A 115 7.63 -10.68 -9.71
N MET A 116 8.61 -9.78 -9.49
CA MET A 116 8.35 -8.54 -8.76
C MET A 116 7.46 -7.58 -9.55
N SER A 117 7.62 -7.47 -10.87
CA SER A 117 6.74 -6.64 -11.68
C SER A 117 5.29 -7.14 -11.63
N GLN A 118 5.06 -8.45 -11.59
CA GLN A 118 3.72 -9.00 -11.40
C GLN A 118 3.13 -8.68 -10.02
N ALA A 119 3.90 -8.86 -8.93
CA ALA A 119 3.42 -8.51 -7.59
C ALA A 119 3.18 -7.01 -7.42
N LEU A 120 4.10 -6.16 -7.88
CA LEU A 120 3.96 -4.71 -7.79
C LEU A 120 2.83 -4.18 -8.66
N ALA A 121 2.60 -4.79 -9.84
CA ALA A 121 1.44 -4.49 -10.68
C ALA A 121 0.13 -4.82 -9.93
N PHE A 122 0.05 -5.99 -9.30
CA PHE A 122 -1.12 -6.38 -8.53
C PHE A 122 -1.37 -5.42 -7.34
N GLU A 123 -0.33 -5.06 -6.60
CA GLU A 123 -0.43 -4.11 -5.47
C GLU A 123 -0.86 -2.72 -5.95
N ALA A 124 -0.30 -2.25 -7.06
CA ALA A 124 -0.66 -0.97 -7.67
C ALA A 124 -2.12 -0.94 -8.13
N ASP A 125 -2.58 -2.00 -8.79
CA ASP A 125 -3.97 -2.13 -9.24
C ASP A 125 -4.94 -2.24 -8.06
N ARG A 126 -4.59 -3.00 -7.01
CA ARG A 126 -5.33 -3.03 -5.73
C ARG A 126 -5.48 -1.64 -5.15
N ARG A 127 -4.39 -0.86 -5.13
CA ARG A 127 -4.39 0.53 -4.66
C ARG A 127 -5.33 1.40 -5.48
N ALA A 128 -5.27 1.32 -6.81
CA ALA A 128 -6.11 2.10 -7.70
C ALA A 128 -7.60 1.82 -7.44
N ILE A 129 -7.98 0.53 -7.31
CA ILE A 129 -9.35 0.12 -7.00
C ILE A 129 -9.78 0.67 -5.62
N ASN A 130 -8.95 0.51 -4.59
CA ASN A 130 -9.26 1.00 -3.24
C ASN A 130 -9.40 2.52 -3.18
N ILE A 131 -8.55 3.27 -3.89
CA ILE A 131 -8.68 4.73 -4.02
C ILE A 131 -10.01 5.08 -4.67
N THR A 132 -10.42 4.39 -5.73
CA THR A 132 -11.73 4.63 -6.37
C THR A 132 -12.88 4.35 -5.41
N LEU A 133 -12.88 3.21 -4.71
CA LEU A 133 -13.94 2.84 -3.78
C LEU A 133 -14.04 3.80 -2.59
N ASN A 134 -12.90 4.20 -2.01
CA ASN A 134 -12.85 5.08 -0.85
C ASN A 134 -13.07 6.56 -1.21
N SER A 135 -12.93 6.93 -2.49
CA SER A 135 -13.22 8.29 -2.96
C SER A 135 -14.71 8.61 -3.01
N PHE A 136 -15.60 7.61 -2.99
CA PHE A 136 -17.04 7.84 -3.07
C PHE A 136 -17.56 8.57 -1.83
N GLY A 137 -18.28 9.67 -2.05
CA GLY A 137 -18.81 10.51 -0.97
C GLY A 137 -17.79 11.49 -0.37
N THR A 138 -16.59 11.60 -0.96
CA THR A 138 -15.59 12.63 -0.60
C THR A 138 -15.63 13.81 -1.58
N GLU A 139 -14.95 14.91 -1.24
CA GLU A 139 -14.84 16.10 -2.10
C GLU A 139 -13.83 15.93 -3.26
N LEU A 140 -13.22 14.74 -3.40
CA LEU A 140 -12.18 14.48 -4.40
C LEU A 140 -12.77 14.45 -5.82
N SER A 141 -12.27 15.32 -6.70
CA SER A 141 -12.70 15.34 -8.09
C SER A 141 -12.17 14.13 -8.88
N ARG A 142 -12.81 13.80 -10.01
CA ARG A 142 -12.36 12.72 -10.90
C ARG A 142 -10.94 12.94 -11.43
N ASP A 143 -10.54 14.19 -11.64
CA ASP A 143 -9.22 14.54 -12.17
C ASP A 143 -8.13 14.49 -11.09
N GLU A 144 -8.45 14.82 -9.84
CA GLU A 144 -7.52 14.61 -8.73
C GLU A 144 -7.33 13.12 -8.46
N ARG A 145 -8.42 12.35 -8.51
CA ARG A 145 -8.39 10.90 -8.34
C ARG A 145 -7.46 10.20 -9.35
N SER A 146 -7.49 10.62 -10.62
CA SER A 146 -6.63 10.01 -11.65
C SER A 146 -5.14 10.27 -11.44
N LYS A 147 -4.79 11.41 -10.80
CA LYS A 147 -3.40 11.73 -10.43
C LYS A 147 -2.87 10.80 -9.34
N LEU A 148 -3.73 10.23 -8.50
CA LEU A 148 -3.34 9.33 -7.40
C LEU A 148 -3.10 7.89 -7.86
N TYR A 149 -3.57 7.50 -9.04
CA TYR A 149 -3.36 6.14 -9.52
C TYR A 149 -1.88 5.87 -9.83
N PRO A 150 -1.33 4.74 -9.35
CA PRO A 150 -0.02 4.27 -9.76
C PRO A 150 0.09 4.17 -11.28
N SER A 151 1.28 4.42 -11.81
CA SER A 151 1.55 4.38 -13.26
C SER A 151 1.96 3.00 -13.78
N ILE A 152 1.87 1.97 -12.95
CA ILE A 152 2.15 0.58 -13.27
C ILE A 152 0.90 -0.26 -12.99
N GLY A 153 0.84 -1.47 -13.54
CA GLY A 153 -0.30 -2.36 -13.35
C GLY A 153 -0.88 -2.84 -14.68
N LEU A 154 -1.77 -3.82 -14.58
CA LEU A 154 -2.59 -4.30 -15.70
C LEU A 154 -3.70 -3.29 -16.05
N LEU A 155 -4.17 -2.50 -15.08
CA LEU A 155 -5.23 -1.53 -15.31
C LEU A 155 -4.75 -0.30 -16.11
N VAL A 156 -3.45 -0.08 -16.23
CA VAL A 156 -2.91 1.08 -16.96
C VAL A 156 -2.81 0.76 -18.47
N PRO A 157 -3.27 1.64 -19.40
CA PRO A 157 -3.96 2.91 -19.17
C PRO A 157 -5.50 2.81 -19.19
N GLU A 158 -6.07 1.77 -19.82
CA GLU A 158 -7.52 1.73 -20.08
C GLU A 158 -8.37 1.54 -18.83
N GLY A 159 -7.98 0.62 -17.96
CA GLY A 159 -8.68 0.33 -16.71
C GLY A 159 -8.69 1.52 -15.76
N THR A 160 -7.57 2.24 -15.63
CA THR A 160 -7.49 3.44 -14.78
C THR A 160 -8.37 4.58 -15.32
N MET A 161 -8.45 4.75 -16.65
CA MET A 161 -9.40 5.70 -17.26
C MET A 161 -10.86 5.30 -17.02
N ARG A 162 -11.18 4.01 -17.00
CA ARG A 162 -12.53 3.53 -16.65
C ARG A 162 -12.84 3.75 -15.17
N LEU A 163 -11.89 3.45 -14.28
CA LEU A 163 -12.00 3.73 -12.85
C LEU A 163 -12.17 5.22 -12.56
N GLN A 164 -11.49 6.09 -13.31
CA GLN A 164 -11.66 7.54 -13.21
C GLN A 164 -13.11 7.98 -13.48
N ARG A 165 -13.86 7.24 -14.31
CA ARG A 165 -15.27 7.55 -14.65
C ARG A 165 -16.28 6.80 -13.77
N ALA A 166 -15.82 5.87 -12.93
CA ALA A 166 -16.71 5.12 -12.05
C ALA A 166 -17.21 6.01 -10.90
N ASP A 167 -18.52 6.02 -10.69
CA ASP A 167 -19.19 6.79 -9.63
C ASP A 167 -19.80 5.89 -8.54
N ASP A 168 -19.84 4.58 -8.76
CA ASP A 168 -20.35 3.61 -7.80
C ASP A 168 -19.59 2.27 -7.90
N SER A 169 -19.83 1.39 -6.92
CA SER A 169 -19.20 0.06 -6.86
C SER A 169 -19.53 -0.82 -8.08
N THR A 170 -20.72 -0.68 -8.67
CA THR A 170 -21.13 -1.43 -9.86
C THR A 170 -20.29 -1.01 -11.07
N ALA A 171 -20.05 0.29 -11.25
CA ALA A 171 -19.22 0.85 -12.29
C ALA A 171 -17.75 0.47 -12.11
N VAL A 172 -17.26 0.34 -10.86
CA VAL A 172 -15.94 -0.22 -10.58
C VAL A 172 -15.85 -1.67 -11.04
N GLY A 173 -16.86 -2.50 -10.74
CA GLY A 173 -16.96 -3.88 -11.23
C GLY A 173 -16.94 -3.97 -12.76
N ALA A 174 -17.67 -3.09 -13.46
CA ALA A 174 -17.66 -3.02 -14.91
C ALA A 174 -16.33 -2.53 -15.49
N ALA A 175 -15.62 -1.63 -14.78
CA ALA A 175 -14.33 -1.11 -15.21
C ALA A 175 -13.24 -2.21 -15.24
N ILE A 176 -13.30 -3.14 -14.29
CA ILE A 176 -12.32 -4.23 -14.13
C ILE A 176 -12.75 -5.54 -14.81
N GLU A 177 -14.01 -5.65 -15.27
CA GLU A 177 -14.54 -6.86 -15.93
C GLU A 177 -13.69 -7.40 -17.09
N PRO A 178 -13.05 -6.57 -17.94
CA PRO A 178 -12.18 -7.07 -19.01
C PRO A 178 -10.95 -7.84 -18.51
N TYR A 179 -10.56 -7.64 -17.25
CA TYR A 179 -9.36 -8.20 -16.67
C TYR A 179 -9.70 -9.48 -15.90
N SER A 180 -9.32 -10.63 -16.46
CA SER A 180 -9.73 -11.95 -15.96
C SER A 180 -9.34 -12.23 -14.51
N VAL A 181 -8.23 -11.65 -14.02
CA VAL A 181 -7.79 -11.76 -12.62
C VAL A 181 -8.77 -11.01 -11.72
N TYR A 182 -8.93 -9.70 -11.92
CA TYR A 182 -9.80 -8.86 -11.08
C TYR A 182 -11.28 -9.24 -11.18
N ARG A 183 -11.75 -9.65 -12.37
CA ARG A 183 -13.09 -10.19 -12.54
C ARG A 183 -13.35 -11.39 -11.62
N ARG A 184 -12.41 -12.34 -11.56
CA ARG A 184 -12.54 -13.51 -10.68
C ARG A 184 -12.58 -13.12 -9.21
N LEU A 185 -11.75 -12.14 -8.79
CA LEU A 185 -11.73 -11.65 -7.41
C LEU A 185 -13.05 -10.96 -7.03
N PHE A 186 -13.58 -10.11 -7.91
CA PHE A 186 -14.88 -9.46 -7.68
C PHE A 186 -16.04 -10.45 -7.65
N GLN A 187 -16.05 -11.45 -8.53
CA GLN A 187 -17.06 -12.51 -8.51
C GLN A 187 -16.97 -13.33 -7.21
N ALA A 188 -15.77 -13.71 -6.77
CA ALA A 188 -15.58 -14.44 -5.53
C ALA A 188 -16.09 -13.67 -4.30
N ALA A 189 -15.92 -12.35 -4.28
CA ALA A 189 -16.46 -11.48 -3.22
C ALA A 189 -17.99 -11.30 -3.34
N ALA A 190 -18.54 -11.26 -4.56
CA ALA A 190 -19.98 -11.13 -4.78
C ALA A 190 -20.75 -12.42 -4.44
N ASP A 191 -20.17 -13.58 -4.75
CA ASP A 191 -20.79 -14.90 -4.57
C ASP A 191 -20.75 -15.37 -3.11
N ASN A 192 -19.84 -14.82 -2.29
CA ASN A 192 -19.69 -15.19 -0.89
C ASN A 192 -20.00 -14.01 0.05
N PRO A 193 -21.20 -13.97 0.67
CA PRO A 193 -21.59 -12.90 1.60
C PRO A 193 -20.70 -12.77 2.84
N GLU A 194 -19.89 -13.79 3.14
CA GLU A 194 -18.99 -13.82 4.29
C GLU A 194 -17.57 -13.34 3.96
N LYS A 195 -17.24 -13.14 2.67
CA LYS A 195 -15.94 -12.65 2.21
C LYS A 195 -16.07 -11.24 1.65
N SER A 196 -15.17 -10.37 2.09
CA SER A 196 -15.01 -9.05 1.51
C SER A 196 -14.15 -9.11 0.23
N LEU A 197 -14.20 -8.04 -0.56
CA LEU A 197 -13.28 -7.85 -1.68
C LEU A 197 -11.81 -7.80 -1.22
N GLU A 198 -11.56 -7.24 -0.03
CA GLU A 198 -10.22 -7.22 0.57
C GLU A 198 -9.71 -8.63 0.88
N ASP A 199 -10.57 -9.52 1.39
CA ASP A 199 -10.22 -10.93 1.62
C ASP A 199 -9.81 -11.62 0.31
N ALA A 200 -10.54 -11.36 -0.77
CA ALA A 200 -10.20 -11.88 -2.09
C ALA A 200 -8.85 -11.33 -2.59
N PHE A 201 -8.53 -10.06 -2.34
CA PHE A 201 -7.22 -9.50 -2.66
C PHE A 201 -6.10 -10.15 -1.84
N PHE A 202 -6.31 -10.40 -0.54
CA PHE A 202 -5.32 -11.09 0.30
C PHE A 202 -5.09 -12.54 -0.14
N GLU A 203 -6.15 -13.27 -0.50
CA GLU A 203 -6.03 -14.63 -1.04
C GLU A 203 -5.19 -14.66 -2.32
N ASN A 204 -5.41 -13.72 -3.23
CA ASN A 204 -4.62 -13.61 -4.46
C ASN A 204 -3.18 -13.16 -4.20
N GLU A 205 -2.96 -12.22 -3.26
CA GLU A 205 -1.61 -11.80 -2.84
C GLU A 205 -0.81 -12.99 -2.29
N VAL A 206 -1.43 -13.81 -1.45
CA VAL A 206 -0.82 -15.04 -0.90
C VAL A 206 -0.52 -16.03 -2.01
N ALA A 207 -1.42 -16.22 -2.97
CA ALA A 207 -1.19 -17.12 -4.11
C ALA A 207 0.03 -16.68 -4.96
N LEU A 208 0.13 -15.39 -5.28
CA LEU A 208 1.30 -14.83 -5.97
C LEU A 208 2.58 -15.02 -5.16
N CYS A 209 2.53 -14.77 -3.85
CA CYS A 209 3.69 -14.97 -2.98
C CYS A 209 4.11 -16.44 -2.93
N LYS A 210 3.16 -17.40 -2.93
CA LYS A 210 3.47 -18.84 -2.98
C LYS A 210 4.17 -19.23 -4.28
N GLU A 211 3.69 -18.74 -5.41
CA GLU A 211 4.31 -18.99 -6.72
C GLU A 211 5.77 -18.51 -6.76
N MET A 212 6.09 -17.37 -6.12
CA MET A 212 7.48 -16.88 -6.04
C MET A 212 8.45 -17.85 -5.34
N PHE A 213 7.97 -18.74 -4.46
CA PHE A 213 8.80 -19.77 -3.83
C PHE A 213 9.10 -20.96 -4.74
N GLU A 214 8.36 -21.14 -5.84
CA GLU A 214 8.60 -22.20 -6.82
C GLU A 214 9.81 -21.89 -7.73
N HIS A 215 10.13 -20.60 -7.86
CA HIS A 215 11.27 -20.11 -8.61
C HIS A 215 12.55 -20.10 -7.77
N LEU A 216 13.68 -20.46 -8.38
CA LEU A 216 14.99 -20.48 -7.72
C LEU A 216 15.83 -19.26 -8.13
N PHE A 217 16.80 -18.87 -7.29
CA PHE A 217 17.76 -17.80 -7.60
C PHE A 217 17.15 -16.42 -7.91
N ASN A 218 16.05 -16.05 -7.25
CA ASN A 218 15.43 -14.74 -7.35
C ASN A 218 15.39 -14.02 -5.99
N TYR A 219 15.37 -12.68 -6.01
CA TYR A 219 15.20 -11.87 -4.79
C TYR A 219 13.72 -11.68 -4.40
N ALA A 220 12.77 -12.01 -5.29
CA ALA A 220 11.34 -11.89 -5.02
C ALA A 220 10.90 -12.75 -3.82
N ILE A 221 11.65 -13.82 -3.52
CA ILE A 221 11.45 -14.64 -2.33
C ILE A 221 11.47 -13.85 -1.01
N PHE A 222 12.26 -12.77 -0.91
CA PHE A 222 12.31 -11.94 0.29
C PHE A 222 11.04 -11.09 0.44
N TYR A 223 10.52 -10.56 -0.67
CA TYR A 223 9.23 -9.88 -0.70
C TYR A 223 8.10 -10.84 -0.31
N ALA A 224 8.06 -12.01 -0.93
CA ALA A 224 7.05 -13.04 -0.65
C ALA A 224 7.09 -13.49 0.81
N TRP A 225 8.28 -13.76 1.35
CA TRP A 225 8.46 -14.13 2.75
C TRP A 225 7.93 -13.06 3.71
N LEU A 226 8.28 -11.79 3.46
CA LEU A 226 7.81 -10.68 4.28
C LEU A 226 6.28 -10.60 4.28
N ARG A 227 5.65 -10.61 3.10
CA ARG A 227 4.19 -10.54 2.95
C ARG A 227 3.46 -11.72 3.58
N LEU A 228 3.98 -12.94 3.42
CA LEU A 228 3.38 -14.13 4.03
C LEU A 228 3.50 -14.10 5.56
N LYS A 229 4.63 -13.59 6.10
CA LYS A 229 4.80 -13.42 7.54
C LYS A 229 3.84 -12.38 8.12
N GLU A 230 3.60 -11.28 7.42
CA GLU A 230 2.57 -10.32 7.82
C GLU A 230 1.17 -10.93 7.81
N GLN A 231 0.85 -11.75 6.81
CA GLN A 231 -0.43 -12.44 6.75
C GLN A 231 -0.57 -13.46 7.89
N GLU A 232 0.51 -14.16 8.26
CA GLU A 232 0.54 -15.06 9.42
C GLU A 232 0.18 -14.30 10.71
N VAL A 233 0.81 -13.15 10.95
CA VAL A 233 0.53 -12.31 12.11
C VAL A 233 -0.93 -11.84 12.09
N ARG A 234 -1.43 -11.37 10.95
CA ARG A 234 -2.84 -10.96 10.79
C ARG A 234 -3.81 -12.11 11.11
N ASN A 235 -3.54 -13.32 10.64
CA ASN A 235 -4.36 -14.49 10.95
C ASN A 235 -4.37 -14.82 12.45
N VAL A 236 -3.21 -14.78 13.11
CA VAL A 236 -3.10 -15.07 14.55
C VAL A 236 -3.84 -14.02 15.37
N VAL A 237 -3.73 -12.74 15.02
CA VAL A 237 -4.47 -11.66 15.68
C VAL A 237 -5.97 -11.83 15.49
N TRP A 238 -6.44 -12.07 14.27
CA TRP A 238 -7.87 -12.31 13.98
C TRP A 238 -8.46 -13.45 14.82
N ILE A 239 -7.77 -14.60 14.86
CA ILE A 239 -8.21 -15.76 15.65
C ILE A 239 -8.24 -15.40 17.14
N SER A 240 -7.21 -14.69 17.63
CA SER A 240 -7.12 -14.26 19.04
C SER A 240 -8.25 -13.30 19.43
N GLU A 241 -8.59 -12.35 18.57
CA GLU A 241 -9.71 -11.42 18.76
C GLU A 241 -11.06 -12.15 18.76
N CYS A 242 -11.29 -13.06 17.82
CA CYS A 242 -12.50 -13.88 17.77
C CYS A 242 -12.69 -14.71 19.06
N ILE A 243 -11.60 -15.25 19.61
CA ILE A 243 -11.61 -16.00 20.87
C ILE A 243 -11.89 -15.06 22.06
N SER A 244 -11.18 -13.94 22.15
CA SER A 244 -11.30 -12.96 23.23
C SER A 244 -12.72 -12.38 23.31
N GLN A 245 -13.30 -12.04 22.16
CA GLN A 245 -14.67 -11.50 22.06
C GLN A 245 -15.76 -12.60 22.12
N LYS A 246 -15.39 -13.87 22.21
CA LYS A 246 -16.30 -15.04 22.18
C LYS A 246 -17.16 -15.12 20.90
N GLN A 247 -16.75 -14.48 19.82
CA GLN A 247 -17.45 -14.46 18.53
C GLN A 247 -16.87 -15.51 17.57
N LYS A 248 -17.07 -16.79 17.88
CA LYS A 248 -16.48 -17.90 17.11
C LYS A 248 -17.10 -18.14 15.73
N ARG A 249 -18.13 -17.39 15.34
CA ARG A 249 -18.84 -17.60 14.06
C ARG A 249 -17.94 -17.37 12.84
N ARG A 250 -17.02 -16.39 12.91
CA ARG A 250 -16.12 -16.01 11.81
C ARG A 250 -14.65 -16.37 12.07
N ILE A 251 -14.39 -17.25 13.04
CA ILE A 251 -13.02 -17.63 13.41
C ILE A 251 -12.25 -18.28 12.25
N ASN A 252 -12.96 -18.91 11.31
CA ASN A 252 -12.38 -19.56 10.13
C ASN A 252 -12.16 -18.61 8.95
N ASN A 253 -12.50 -17.32 9.08
CA ASN A 253 -12.33 -16.32 8.01
C ASN A 253 -10.88 -15.78 7.98
N PHE A 254 -9.89 -16.65 8.16
CA PHE A 254 -8.48 -16.31 7.99
C PHE A 254 -7.99 -16.80 6.62
N VAL A 255 -6.90 -16.22 6.12
CA VAL A 255 -6.36 -16.57 4.79
C VAL A 255 -5.28 -17.65 4.92
N PRO A 256 -5.47 -18.88 4.43
CA PRO A 256 -4.50 -19.97 4.60
C PRO A 256 -3.23 -19.76 3.77
N ILE A 257 -2.09 -19.60 4.45
CA ILE A 257 -0.79 -19.28 3.84
C ILE A 257 0.10 -20.50 3.54
N PHE A 258 -0.26 -21.69 3.97
CA PHE A 258 0.39 -22.96 3.62
C PHE A 258 -0.64 -23.89 2.99
#